data_AF-A0A397UWY8-F1
#
_entry.id   AF-A0A397UWY8-F1
#
_cell.length_a   1.000
_cell.length_b   1.000
_cell.length_c   1.000
_cell.angle_alpha   90.00
_cell.angle_beta   90.00
_cell.angle_gamma   90.00
#
_symmetry.space_group_name_H-M   'P 1'
#
loop_
_entity.id
_entity.type
_entity.pdbx_description
1 polymer ?
#
loop_
_entity_poly.entity_id
_entity_poly.type
_entity_poly.pdbx_seq_one_letter_code
_entity_poly.pdbx_strand_id
1 'polypeptide(L)' 'MNEKTTQRFVKELKNLQTVCMHPNIIEILWNNLRSGFYNMVLQLANYGDLREYLKINSSKLEWTDKLRMAVKF' A
#
# COMPACT_ATOMS: atom_id res chain seq x y z
N MET A 1 20.39 2.62 6.29
CA MET A 1 19.16 3.42 6.51
C MET A 1 19.45 4.34 7.69
N ASN A 2 19.20 5.65 7.59
CA ASN A 2 19.48 6.54 8.72
C ASN A 2 18.34 6.48 9.75
N GLU A 3 18.59 6.97 10.95
CA GLU A 3 17.64 6.93 12.07
C GLU A 3 16.29 7.56 11.72
N LYS A 4 16.29 8.71 11.04
CA LYS A 4 15.05 9.40 10.62
C LYS A 4 14.23 8.53 9.66
N THR A 5 14.87 7.87 8.70
CA THR A 5 14.18 6.96 7.77
C THR A 5 13.60 5.76 8.52
N THR A 6 14.33 5.18 9.48
CA THR A 6 13.84 4.07 10.32
C THR A 6 12.65 4.49 11.16
N GLN A 7 12.71 5.65 11.82
CA GLN A 7 11.59 6.19 12.61
C GLN A 7 10.35 6.41 11.74
N ARG A 8 10.50 6.95 10.53
CA ARG A 8 9.38 7.13 9.58
C ARG A 8 8.78 5.78 9.17
N PHE A 9 9.61 4.79 8.85
CA PHE A 9 9.15 3.45 8.52
C PHE A 9 8.33 2.82 9.67
N VAL A 10 8.85 2.86 10.90
CA VAL A 10 8.17 2.32 12.08
C VAL A 10 6.86 3.05 12.34
N LYS A 11 6.81 4.37 12.14
CA LYS A 11 5.58 5.16 12.27
C LYS A 11 4.52 4.73 11.26
N GLU A 12 4.87 4.61 9.98
CA GLU A 12 3.92 4.17 8.95
C GLU A 12 3.42 2.75 9.20
N LEU A 13 4.32 1.84 9.63
CA LEU A 13 3.94 0.48 10.00
C LEU A 13 2.92 0.46 11.16
N LYS A 14 3.14 1.27 12.20
CA LYS A 14 2.16 1.40 13.30
C LYS A 14 0.82 1.94 12.80
N ASN A 15 0.83 2.93 11.91
CA ASN A 15 -0.41 3.46 11.33
C ASN A 15 -1.17 2.36 10.57
N LEU A 16 -0.50 1.58 9.73
CA LEU A 16 -1.11 0.47 9.00
C LEU A 16 -1.65 -0.62 9.94
N GLN A 17 -1.00 -0.89 11.08
CA GLN A 17 -1.51 -1.81 12.09
C GLN A 17 -2.75 -1.28 12.82
N THR A 18 -2.91 0.05 12.95
CA THR A 18 -4.10 0.64 13.59
C THR A 18 -5.34 0.64 12.70
N VAL A 19 -5.13 0.64 11.38
CA VAL A 19 -6.21 0.51 10.42
C VAL A 19 -6.67 -0.94 10.42
N CYS A 20 -7.92 -1.19 10.82
CA CYS A 20 -8.53 -2.52 10.75
C CYS A 20 -8.57 -3.02 9.29
N MET A 21 -8.76 -4.33 9.08
CA MET A 21 -8.88 -4.91 7.73
C MET A 21 -9.97 -4.19 6.92
N HIS A 22 -9.56 -3.48 5.87
CA HIS A 22 -10.44 -2.76 4.97
C HIS A 22 -10.17 -3.21 3.53
N PRO A 23 -11.19 -3.51 2.71
CA PRO A 23 -11.02 -4.11 1.39
C PRO A 23 -10.23 -3.26 0.39
N ASN A 24 -10.12 -1.95 0.63
CA ASN A 24 -9.39 -1.02 -0.24
C ASN A 24 -8.02 -0.60 0.32
N ILE A 25 -7.57 -1.21 1.42
CA ILE A 25 -6.27 -0.92 2.06
C ILE A 25 -5.45 -2.20 2.05
N ILE A 26 -4.18 -2.10 1.65
CA ILE A 26 -3.27 -3.25 1.62
C ILE A 26 -3.12 -3.82 3.03
N GLU A 27 -3.37 -5.11 3.16
CA GLU A 27 -3.26 -5.83 4.42
C GLU A 27 -1.80 -6.16 4.79
N ILE A 28 -1.46 -6.07 6.08
CA ILE A 28 -0.24 -6.64 6.64
C ILE A 28 -0.50 -8.10 7.01
N LEU A 29 0.12 -9.02 6.29
CA LEU A 29 0.02 -10.46 6.54
C LEU A 29 0.98 -10.91 7.65
N TRP A 30 2.17 -10.32 7.69
CA TRP A 30 3.18 -10.62 8.70
C TRP A 30 4.15 -9.45 8.88
N ASN A 31 4.66 -9.24 10.09
CA ASN A 31 5.77 -8.34 10.32
C ASN A 31 6.70 -8.83 11.43
N ASN A 32 7.97 -8.42 11.37
CA ASN A 32 8.96 -8.66 12.42
C ASN A 32 9.67 -7.34 12.73
N LEU A 33 9.59 -6.94 14.00
CA LEU A 33 10.16 -5.71 14.55
C LEU A 33 11.36 -5.98 15.50
N ARG A 34 11.91 -7.20 15.50
CA ARG A 34 13.00 -7.56 16.43
C ARG A 34 14.29 -6.82 16.12
N SER A 35 14.93 -6.36 17.20
CA SER A 35 16.22 -5.64 17.28
C SER A 35 17.13 -5.86 16.06
N GLY A 36 17.14 -4.89 15.16
CA GLY A 36 18.07 -4.80 14.02
C GLY A 36 17.49 -5.15 12.65
N PHE A 37 16.35 -5.85 12.58
CA PHE A 37 15.73 -6.25 11.30
C PHE A 37 14.25 -5.90 11.25
N TYR A 38 13.86 -5.08 10.28
CA TYR A 38 12.50 -4.64 10.04
C TYR A 38 11.98 -5.30 8.76
N ASN A 39 11.21 -6.37 8.90
CA ASN A 39 10.62 -7.09 7.77
C ASN A 39 9.10 -7.03 7.82
N MET A 40 8.47 -6.96 6.65
CA MET A 40 7.01 -6.93 6.51
C MET A 40 6.60 -7.71 5.27
N VAL A 41 5.50 -8.44 5.38
CA VAL A 41 4.82 -9.13 4.30
C VAL A 41 3.46 -8.46 4.14
N LEU A 42 3.23 -7.89 2.97
CA LEU A 42 1.99 -7.21 2.60
C LEU A 42 1.23 -8.03 1.57
N GLN A 43 -0.08 -7.81 1.50
CA GLN A 43 -0.89 -8.29 0.38
C GLN A 43 -0.31 -7.79 -0.95
N LEU A 44 -0.16 -8.71 -1.91
CA LEU A 44 0.36 -8.36 -3.23
C LEU A 44 -0.71 -7.65 -4.08
N ALA A 45 -0.40 -6.45 -4.55
CA ALA A 45 -1.17 -5.77 -5.58
C ALA A 45 -0.74 -6.29 -6.96
N ASN A 46 -1.49 -7.25 -7.51
CA ASN A 46 -1.15 -7.96 -8.75
C ASN A 46 -0.89 -7.05 -9.96
N TYR A 47 -1.45 -5.84 -9.99
CA TYR A 47 -1.30 -4.87 -11.08
C TYR A 47 -0.32 -3.73 -10.77
N GLY A 48 0.45 -3.86 -9.69
CA GLY A 48 1.39 -2.85 -9.23
C GLY A 48 0.68 -1.61 -8.67
N ASP A 49 1.37 -0.47 -8.73
CA ASP A 49 0.80 0.78 -8.26
C ASP A 49 -0.16 1.40 -9.30
N LEU A 50 -1.09 2.19 -8.79
CA LEU A 50 -2.13 2.83 -9.59
C LEU A 50 -1.55 3.76 -10.67
N ARG A 51 -0.42 4.42 -10.41
CA ARG A 51 0.16 5.38 -11.35
C ARG A 51 0.68 4.68 -12.60
N GLU A 52 1.45 3.60 -12.44
CA GLU A 52 1.95 2.83 -13.57
C GLU A 52 0.81 2.11 -14.30
N TYR A 53 -0.18 1.59 -13.56
CA TYR A 53 -1.38 1.01 -14.16
C TYR A 53 -2.12 2.01 -15.07
N LEU A 54 -2.32 3.24 -14.59
CA LEU A 54 -3.01 4.29 -15.33
C LEU A 54 -2.22 4.77 -16.55
N LYS A 55 -0.88 4.86 -16.47
CA LYS A 55 -0.05 5.21 -17.64
C LYS A 55 -0.27 4.25 -18.80
N ILE A 56 -0.39 2.96 -18.52
CA ILE A 56 -0.54 1.91 -19.55
C ILE A 56 -1.98 1.80 -20.04
N ASN A 57 -2.97 1.97 -19.16
CA ASN A 57 -4.36 1.63 -19.45
C ASN A 57 -5.32 2.82 -19.59
N SER A 58 -4.84 4.07 -19.46
CA SER A 58 -5.69 5.28 -19.48
C SER A 58 -6.61 5.39 -20.70
N SER A 59 -6.17 4.93 -21.88
CA SER A 59 -6.94 4.93 -23.13
C SER A 59 -7.97 3.80 -23.23
N LYS A 60 -7.84 2.75 -22.41
CA LYS A 60 -8.76 1.61 -22.34
C LYS A 60 -9.84 1.79 -21.26
N LEU A 61 -9.66 2.75 -20.36
CA LEU A 61 -10.55 3.00 -19.24
C LEU A 61 -11.64 3.99 -19.64
N GLU A 62 -12.89 3.55 -19.53
CA GLU A 62 -14.05 4.41 -19.67
C GLU A 62 -14.15 5.39 -18.49
N TRP A 63 -14.92 6.47 -18.68
CA TRP A 63 -15.17 7.44 -17.60
C TRP A 63 -15.77 6.81 -16.35
N THR A 64 -16.64 5.82 -16.53
CA THR A 64 -17.28 5.07 -15.45
C THR A 64 -16.28 4.23 -14.65
N ASP A 65 -15.26 3.67 -15.30
CA ASP A 65 -14.19 2.94 -14.62
C ASP A 65 -13.33 3.89 -13.78
N LYS A 66 -12.96 5.04 -14.34
CA LYS A 66 -12.19 6.08 -13.62
C LYS A 66 -12.94 6.57 -12.38
N LEU A 67 -14.25 6.78 -12.49
CA LEU A 67 -15.10 7.17 -11.36
C LEU A 67 -15.14 6.06 -10.29
N ARG A 68 -15.34 4.80 -10.69
CA ARG A 68 -15.34 3.66 -9.75
C ARG A 68 -14.02 3.53 -9.00
N MET A 69 -12.90 3.77 -9.68
CA MET A 69 -11.59 3.77 -9.04
C MET A 69 -11.48 4.90 -8.02
N ALA A 70 -11.87 6.14 -8.36
CA ALA A 70 -11.81 7.29 -7.45
C ALA A 70 -12.70 7.16 -6.20
N VAL A 71 -13.78 6.37 -6.25
CA VAL A 71 -14.66 6.14 -5.10
C VAL A 71 -14.17 4.99 -4.21
N LYS A 72 -13.32 4.11 -4.76
CA LYS A 72 -12.76 2.96 -4.03
C LYS A 72 -11.37 3.25 -3.46
N PHE A 73 -10.60 4.13 -4.09
CA PHE A 73 -9.29 4.57 -3.61
C PHE A 73 -9.41 5.76 -2.66
#